data_AF-U2MMN7-F1
#
_entry.id   AF-U2MMN7-F1
#
_cell.length_a   1.000
_cell.length_b   1.000
_cell.length_c   1.000
_cell.angle_alpha   90.00
_cell.angle_beta   90.00
_cell.angle_gamma   90.00
#
_symmetry.space_group_name_H-M   'P 1'
#
loop_
_entity.id
_entity.type
_entity.pdbx_description
1 polymer ?
#
loop_
_entity_poly.entity_id
_entity_poly.type
_entity_poly.pdbx_seq_one_letter_code
_entity_poly.pdbx_strand_id
1 'polypeptide(L)'
;MAMGSDNYKRINGTAKIGAQLARWIRMNYNMRFTRANYERPSALTNGLYSDMARQGWPVLPLYDRNGYLFSSPSPALGLKTGGQDRKETDIIYHQLSFILEPVRNWITHVDFNYKIDNSIRHWDSQRTYNHNVAGEPVIYNQNSNVHEDEFKDNYLNFQLYTEYNKSIAEKHNFHIMGGFQCEQLRRTEFGLQRNGIIDPEKSEVDLTNGLSYQGVAITPNVNGARNQWQTAGFFGRINYNYAERYLAELNLRYDGTSKFRSDKMWKLFPSISLGWRISEENFMKNTKDWLSNLKLRLSYGSLGNQNIDNWYQTYQTIAYRAFTGYWLQNGQKTNTTSAPGLVSSLLTWETVESYNVGLDFGFFNNRLTGSFDYFVRNTKNMVGKAPELPSILGTGVPVTNNTDLRTNGWELQLSWNDQLANGLHYGVTFNLSDSRTKITRYPNNPTNSIDTYIKGRYINEIWGYTTKGIAKSNEEMNAHLSTTDQSTIGSNWTAGDIMYEDTNNDKQINDGARTITDHGDLKVIGNSTPRFLWGIDLNASWKGFDIRAFFQGVMKRDAWLGGSWGSLEYYFGATNSGE
;
A
#
# COMPACT_ATOMS: atom_id res chain seq x y z
N MET A 1 17.98 15.81 25.28
CA MET A 1 16.86 16.34 26.07
C MET A 1 15.57 15.67 25.59
N ALA A 2 14.78 15.05 26.46
CA ALA A 2 13.54 14.38 26.06
C ALA A 2 12.37 15.40 26.03
N MET A 3 11.72 15.54 24.87
CA MET A 3 10.61 16.49 24.62
C MET A 3 9.33 15.69 24.39
N GLY A 4 8.78 15.08 25.45
CA GLY A 4 7.69 14.09 25.34
C GLY A 4 8.20 12.66 25.11
N SER A 5 7.30 11.69 25.17
CA SER A 5 7.60 10.26 24.96
C SER A 5 6.69 9.65 23.89
N ASP A 6 7.29 8.95 22.94
CA ASP A 6 6.59 8.04 22.02
C ASP A 6 6.83 6.61 22.51
N ASN A 7 5.76 5.96 22.96
CA ASN A 7 5.80 4.65 23.61
C ASN A 7 4.88 3.67 22.89
N TYR A 8 5.41 2.49 22.57
CA TYR A 8 4.63 1.37 22.08
C TYR A 8 4.85 0.15 22.97
N LYS A 9 3.79 -0.36 23.58
CA LYS A 9 3.81 -1.60 24.37
C LYS A 9 2.83 -2.58 23.76
N ARG A 10 3.28 -3.82 23.54
CA ARG A 10 2.42 -4.89 23.02
C ARG A 10 2.50 -6.12 23.90
N ILE A 11 1.34 -6.58 24.35
CA ILE A 11 1.18 -7.84 25.07
C ILE A 11 0.51 -8.83 24.12
N ASN A 12 1.02 -10.06 24.08
CA ASN A 12 0.45 -11.14 23.28
C ASN A 12 0.22 -12.36 24.17
N GLY A 13 -0.96 -12.98 24.04
CA GLY A 13 -1.28 -14.27 24.62
C GLY A 13 -1.74 -15.22 23.52
N THR A 14 -1.37 -16.50 23.60
CA THR A 14 -1.85 -17.53 22.67
C THR A 14 -2.17 -18.80 23.43
N ALA A 15 -3.33 -19.39 23.15
CA ALA A 15 -3.75 -20.69 23.65
C ALA A 15 -4.07 -21.59 22.46
N LYS A 16 -3.47 -22.78 22.43
CA LYS A 16 -3.71 -23.81 21.42
C LYS A 16 -4.18 -25.07 22.11
N ILE A 17 -5.36 -25.55 21.74
CA ILE A 17 -6.00 -26.75 22.28
C ILE A 17 -6.24 -27.71 21.12
N GLY A 18 -5.67 -28.90 21.20
CA GLY A 18 -5.96 -29.99 20.28
C GLY A 18 -6.63 -31.13 21.04
N ALA A 19 -7.70 -31.71 20.48
CA ALA A 19 -8.40 -32.84 21.07
C ALA A 19 -8.74 -33.87 20.00
N GLN A 20 -8.44 -35.14 20.26
CA GLN A 20 -8.92 -36.27 19.47
C GLN A 20 -10.28 -36.69 20.03
N LEU A 21 -11.38 -36.31 19.37
CA LEU A 21 -12.74 -36.56 19.86
C LEU A 21 -13.23 -37.99 19.54
N ALA A 22 -12.77 -38.53 18.42
CA ALA A 22 -12.97 -39.93 18.01
C ALA A 22 -11.79 -40.35 17.11
N ARG A 23 -11.63 -41.64 16.78
CA ARG A 23 -10.53 -42.09 15.90
C ARG A 23 -10.48 -41.36 14.54
N TRP A 24 -11.63 -40.87 14.08
CA TRP A 24 -11.80 -40.17 12.81
C TRP A 24 -12.17 -38.68 12.98
N ILE A 25 -12.15 -38.12 14.20
CA ILE A 25 -12.45 -36.70 14.47
C ILE A 25 -11.34 -36.09 15.33
N ARG A 26 -10.71 -35.04 14.80
CA ARG A 26 -9.80 -34.16 15.55
C ARG A 26 -10.35 -32.75 15.57
N MET A 27 -10.37 -32.14 16.76
CA MET A 27 -10.69 -30.74 16.96
C MET A 27 -9.42 -29.97 17.29
N ASN A 28 -9.22 -28.82 16.66
CA ASN A 28 -8.20 -27.85 17.02
C ASN A 28 -8.86 -26.50 17.31
N TYR A 29 -8.46 -25.87 18.40
CA TYR A 29 -8.87 -24.52 18.75
C TYR A 29 -7.62 -23.67 19.02
N ASN A 30 -7.51 -22.54 18.34
CA ASN A 30 -6.46 -21.56 18.54
C ASN A 30 -7.09 -20.21 18.89
N MET A 31 -6.72 -19.68 20.05
CA MET A 31 -7.06 -18.33 20.47
C MET A 31 -5.78 -17.50 20.54
N ARG A 32 -5.78 -16.33 19.91
CA ARG A 32 -4.71 -15.34 20.05
C ARG A 32 -5.31 -14.02 20.50
N PHE A 33 -4.74 -13.44 21.56
CA PHE A 33 -5.05 -12.11 22.02
C PHE A 33 -3.81 -11.22 21.87
N THR A 34 -4.00 -10.01 21.36
CA THR A 34 -2.98 -8.98 21.29
C THR A 34 -3.57 -7.68 21.82
N ARG A 35 -2.91 -7.05 22.79
CA ARG A 35 -3.18 -5.67 23.18
C ARG A 35 -1.97 -4.83 22.82
N ALA A 36 -2.19 -3.77 22.05
CA ALA A 36 -1.18 -2.78 21.73
C ALA A 36 -1.60 -1.42 22.28
N ASN A 37 -0.73 -0.84 23.11
CA ASN A 37 -0.91 0.49 23.67
C ASN A 37 0.14 1.39 23.05
N TYR A 38 -0.33 2.44 22.37
CA TYR A 38 0.48 3.46 21.75
C TYR A 38 0.19 4.79 22.42
N GLU A 39 1.23 5.53 22.78
CA GLU A 39 1.13 6.86 23.38
C GLU A 39 2.19 7.76 22.76
N ARG A 40 1.79 8.96 22.35
CA ARG A 40 2.70 10.00 21.87
C ARG A 40 2.19 11.39 22.25
N PRO A 41 3.02 12.45 22.15
CA PRO A 41 2.52 13.82 22.17
C PRO A 41 1.53 14.06 21.02
N SER A 42 0.46 14.81 21.28
CA SER A 42 -0.53 15.17 20.26
C SER A 42 0.07 16.00 19.10
N ALA A 43 1.12 16.76 19.38
CA ALA A 43 1.87 17.56 18.41
C ALA A 43 2.86 16.73 17.56
N LEU A 44 3.09 15.44 17.89
CA LEU A 44 3.94 14.55 17.10
C LEU A 44 3.18 14.06 15.85
N THR A 45 3.15 14.92 14.82
CA THR A 45 2.47 14.64 13.55
C THR A 45 3.46 14.20 12.46
N ASN A 46 2.95 13.75 11.32
CA ASN A 46 3.77 13.37 10.16
C ASN A 46 4.64 14.53 9.63
N GLY A 47 4.26 15.78 9.93
CA GLY A 47 4.99 16.98 9.51
C GLY A 47 6.21 17.32 10.37
N LEU A 48 6.36 16.72 11.57
CA LEU A 48 7.33 17.18 12.57
C LEU A 48 8.75 17.36 11.99
N TYR A 49 9.27 16.35 11.30
CA TYR A 49 10.64 16.40 10.81
C TYR A 49 10.83 17.38 9.65
N SER A 50 9.80 17.58 8.82
CA SER A 50 9.80 18.60 7.77
C SER A 50 9.74 19.99 8.39
N ASP A 51 8.87 20.18 9.38
CA ASP A 51 8.77 21.42 10.14
C ASP A 51 10.09 21.73 10.86
N MET A 52 10.74 20.74 11.47
CA MET A 52 12.06 20.91 12.09
C MET A 52 13.11 21.35 11.08
N ALA A 53 13.15 20.74 9.88
CA ALA A 53 14.11 21.08 8.85
C ALA A 53 13.87 22.48 8.25
N ARG A 54 12.60 22.87 8.06
CA ARG A 54 12.21 24.15 7.45
C ARG A 54 12.22 25.32 8.42
N GLN A 55 11.75 25.08 9.64
CA GLN A 55 11.45 26.11 10.63
C GLN A 55 12.48 26.17 11.75
N GLY A 56 13.27 25.10 11.96
CA GLY A 56 14.29 25.01 13.00
C GLY A 56 15.60 25.70 12.61
N TRP A 57 15.58 27.00 12.32
CA TRP A 57 16.83 27.72 12.04
C TRP A 57 17.77 27.63 13.24
N PRO A 58 19.09 27.40 13.05
CA PRO A 58 20.05 27.23 14.15
C PRO A 58 20.14 28.41 15.12
N VAL A 59 19.61 29.58 14.73
CA VAL A 59 19.59 30.81 15.53
C VAL A 59 18.35 30.95 16.40
N LEU A 60 17.33 30.10 16.24
CA LEU A 60 16.10 30.19 17.02
C LEU A 60 16.34 29.60 18.41
N PRO A 61 16.01 30.35 19.47
CA PRO A 61 16.25 29.89 20.82
C PRO A 61 15.20 28.84 21.20
N LEU A 62 15.65 27.74 21.80
CA LEU A 62 14.77 26.73 22.37
C LEU A 62 14.08 27.22 23.66
N TYR A 63 14.77 28.11 24.38
CA TYR A 63 14.32 28.70 25.63
C TYR A 63 14.30 30.21 25.52
N ASP A 64 13.31 30.86 26.10
CA ASP A 64 13.35 32.31 26.25
C ASP A 64 14.37 32.73 27.33
N ARG A 65 14.53 34.04 27.53
CA ARG A 65 15.47 34.60 28.53
C ARG A 65 15.09 34.26 29.97
N ASN A 66 13.86 33.82 30.22
CA ASN A 66 13.36 33.42 31.53
C ASN A 66 13.52 31.90 31.76
N GLY A 67 14.01 31.15 30.76
CA GLY A 67 14.24 29.71 30.85
C GLY A 67 13.02 28.84 30.52
N TYR A 68 11.92 29.42 30.05
CA TYR A 68 10.76 28.65 29.58
C TYR A 68 10.98 28.17 28.15
N LEU A 69 10.37 27.04 27.78
CA LEU A 69 10.34 26.63 26.38
C LEU A 69 9.66 27.71 25.54
N PHE A 70 10.30 28.06 24.44
CA PHE A 70 9.84 29.12 23.56
C PHE A 70 9.48 28.55 22.19
N SER A 71 8.26 28.84 21.74
CA SER A 71 7.87 28.53 20.38
C SER A 71 8.19 29.73 19.47
N SER A 72 9.25 29.55 18.68
CA SER A 72 9.60 30.38 17.53
C SER A 72 9.92 29.45 16.38
N PRO A 73 8.99 29.34 15.43
CA PRO A 73 8.35 28.08 15.05
C PRO A 73 9.12 26.80 15.47
N SER A 74 9.06 26.48 16.76
CA SER A 74 9.71 25.29 17.33
C SER A 74 8.65 24.30 17.80
N PRO A 75 8.78 22.99 17.46
CA PRO A 75 7.83 21.96 17.88
C PRO A 75 7.99 21.60 19.37
N ALA A 76 9.08 22.00 20.02
CA ALA A 76 9.42 21.59 21.38
C ALA A 76 8.33 21.89 22.41
N LEU A 77 7.75 23.09 22.36
CA LEU A 77 6.66 23.51 23.27
C LEU A 77 5.43 22.60 23.10
N GLY A 78 5.02 22.36 21.85
CA GLY A 78 3.89 21.49 21.52
C GLY A 78 4.13 20.03 21.89
N LEU A 79 5.33 19.50 21.66
CA LEU A 79 5.67 18.12 22.03
C LEU A 79 5.67 17.89 23.54
N LYS A 80 6.01 18.92 24.34
CA LYS A 80 6.04 18.81 25.80
C LYS A 80 4.69 19.09 26.46
N THR A 81 3.92 20.05 25.93
CA THR A 81 2.75 20.61 26.63
C THR A 81 1.46 20.62 25.81
N GLY A 82 1.50 20.22 24.54
CA GLY A 82 0.37 20.33 23.61
C GLY A 82 -0.72 19.28 23.76
N GLY A 83 -0.58 18.33 24.70
CA GLY A 83 -1.49 17.21 24.92
C GLY A 83 -0.91 15.87 24.46
N GLN A 84 -1.73 14.83 24.49
CA GLN A 84 -1.35 13.46 24.18
C GLN A 84 -2.30 12.79 23.18
N ASP A 85 -1.80 11.75 22.52
CA ASP A 85 -2.55 10.85 21.65
C ASP A 85 -2.28 9.42 22.12
N ARG A 86 -3.31 8.79 22.66
CA ARG A 86 -3.28 7.44 23.21
C ARG A 86 -4.20 6.55 22.41
N LYS A 87 -3.69 5.41 21.97
CA LYS A 87 -4.45 4.40 21.23
C LYS A 87 -4.27 3.04 21.88
N GLU A 88 -5.36 2.44 22.31
CA GLU A 88 -5.39 1.04 22.74
C GLU A 88 -6.07 0.22 21.65
N THR A 89 -5.42 -0.86 21.21
CA THR A 89 -5.95 -1.77 20.20
C THR A 89 -5.91 -3.21 20.71
N ASP A 90 -7.08 -3.80 20.80
CA ASP A 90 -7.29 -5.20 21.12
C ASP A 90 -7.62 -5.99 19.85
N ILE A 91 -6.84 -7.04 19.62
CA ILE A 91 -7.08 -7.98 18.53
C ILE A 91 -7.23 -9.39 19.12
N ILE A 92 -8.42 -9.96 18.95
CA ILE A 92 -8.74 -11.33 19.36
C ILE A 92 -8.99 -12.16 18.11
N TYR A 93 -8.32 -13.31 18.02
CA TYR A 93 -8.56 -14.32 17.01
C TYR A 93 -9.11 -15.58 17.67
N HIS A 94 -10.18 -16.12 17.11
CA HIS A 94 -10.69 -17.46 17.37
C HIS A 94 -10.58 -18.26 16.08
N GLN A 95 -9.95 -19.44 16.15
CA GLN A 95 -9.90 -20.39 15.04
C GLN A 95 -10.29 -21.76 15.58
N LEU A 96 -11.44 -22.26 15.17
CA LEU A 96 -11.94 -23.58 15.51
C LEU A 96 -11.94 -24.43 14.23
N SER A 97 -11.27 -25.57 14.27
CA SER A 97 -11.10 -26.48 13.13
C SER A 97 -11.50 -27.89 13.53
N PHE A 98 -12.34 -28.52 12.73
CA PHE A 98 -12.61 -29.96 12.80
C PHE A 98 -12.03 -30.65 11.59
N ILE A 99 -11.28 -31.73 11.82
CA ILE A 99 -10.66 -32.55 10.80
C ILE A 99 -11.27 -33.95 10.94
N LEU A 100 -11.97 -34.38 9.90
CA LEU A 100 -12.77 -35.60 9.85
C LEU A 100 -12.14 -36.56 8.83
N GLU A 101 -11.80 -37.77 9.23
CA GLU A 101 -11.29 -38.83 8.35
C GLU A 101 -12.05 -40.15 8.57
N PRO A 102 -13.36 -40.22 8.25
CA PRO A 102 -14.14 -41.45 8.42
C PRO A 102 -13.72 -42.55 7.45
N VAL A 103 -13.16 -42.17 6.29
CA VAL A 103 -12.58 -43.07 5.27
C VAL A 103 -11.13 -42.68 5.09
N ARG A 104 -10.23 -43.68 5.13
CA ARG A 104 -8.77 -43.45 5.01
C ARG A 104 -8.44 -42.65 3.74
N ASN A 105 -7.59 -41.64 3.89
CA ASN A 105 -7.16 -40.71 2.84
C ASN A 105 -8.26 -39.77 2.31
N TRP A 106 -9.47 -39.79 2.89
CA TRP A 106 -10.52 -38.83 2.63
C TRP A 106 -10.69 -37.96 3.87
N ILE A 107 -10.19 -36.72 3.78
CA ILE A 107 -10.17 -35.79 4.91
C ILE A 107 -11.13 -34.64 4.61
N THR A 108 -12.03 -34.35 5.54
CA THR A 108 -12.93 -33.19 5.49
C THR A 108 -12.55 -32.21 6.60
N HIS A 109 -12.47 -30.94 6.24
CA HIS A 109 -12.12 -29.83 7.10
C HIS A 109 -13.32 -28.90 7.28
N VAL A 110 -13.61 -28.54 8.52
CA VAL A 110 -14.63 -27.56 8.90
C VAL A 110 -13.95 -26.51 9.77
N ASP A 111 -13.70 -25.33 9.20
CA ASP A 111 -12.97 -24.25 9.86
C ASP A 111 -13.88 -23.04 10.08
N PHE A 112 -13.92 -22.58 11.32
CA PHE A 112 -14.58 -21.36 11.76
C PHE A 112 -13.53 -20.40 12.33
N ASN A 113 -13.33 -19.28 11.65
CA ASN A 113 -12.39 -18.24 12.03
C ASN A 113 -13.14 -16.94 12.33
N TYR A 114 -12.87 -16.33 13.48
CA TYR A 114 -13.44 -15.05 13.86
C TYR A 114 -12.36 -14.14 14.42
N LYS A 115 -12.27 -12.91 13.91
CA LYS A 115 -11.35 -11.87 14.38
C LYS A 115 -12.16 -10.67 14.85
N ILE A 116 -11.85 -10.19 16.05
CA ILE A 116 -12.31 -8.90 16.57
C ILE A 116 -11.09 -7.98 16.61
N ASP A 117 -11.19 -6.83 15.97
CA ASP A 117 -10.21 -5.74 16.02
C ASP A 117 -10.92 -4.52 16.60
N ASN A 118 -10.61 -4.18 17.84
CA ASN A 118 -11.22 -3.08 18.56
C ASN A 118 -10.15 -2.07 18.94
N SER A 119 -10.29 -0.84 18.46
CA SER A 119 -9.38 0.25 18.77
C SER A 119 -10.15 1.40 19.38
N ILE A 120 -9.70 1.82 20.55
CA ILE A 120 -10.12 3.07 21.17
C ILE A 120 -8.98 4.06 21.10
N ARG A 121 -9.28 5.33 20.80
CA ARG A 121 -8.30 6.39 20.73
C ARG A 121 -8.78 7.59 21.51
N HIS A 122 -7.93 8.05 22.42
CA HIS A 122 -8.07 9.28 23.15
C HIS A 122 -7.04 10.28 22.61
N TRP A 123 -7.49 11.46 22.20
CA TRP A 123 -6.61 12.52 21.75
C TRP A 123 -7.00 13.85 22.39
N ASP A 124 -6.04 14.55 22.96
CA ASP A 124 -6.25 15.88 23.50
C ASP A 124 -5.29 16.92 22.92
N SER A 125 -5.81 18.12 22.77
CA SER A 125 -5.05 19.30 22.42
C SER A 125 -5.15 20.30 23.56
N GLN A 126 -4.01 20.75 24.06
CA GLN A 126 -3.88 21.75 25.11
C GLN A 126 -3.49 23.11 24.55
N ARG A 127 -3.87 24.16 25.28
CA ARG A 127 -3.33 25.49 25.04
C ARG A 127 -1.85 25.50 25.37
N THR A 128 -1.08 26.21 24.57
CA THR A 128 0.34 26.42 24.83
C THR A 128 0.65 27.90 25.00
N TYR A 129 1.68 28.19 25.80
CA TYR A 129 2.01 29.54 26.23
C TYR A 129 3.49 29.81 25.97
N ASN A 130 3.78 30.90 25.27
CA ASN A 130 5.07 31.57 25.36
C ASN A 130 5.07 32.47 26.61
N HIS A 131 6.17 33.16 26.89
CA HIS A 131 6.22 34.13 27.99
C HIS A 131 6.77 35.47 27.50
N ASN A 132 6.27 36.57 28.06
CA ASN A 132 6.78 37.91 27.78
C ASN A 132 8.09 38.19 28.55
N VAL A 133 8.65 39.40 28.40
CA VAL A 133 9.91 39.78 29.06
C VAL A 133 9.81 39.73 30.60
N ALA A 134 8.62 39.96 31.17
CA ALA A 134 8.36 39.85 32.61
C ALA A 134 8.14 38.40 33.08
N GLY A 135 8.14 37.41 32.17
CA GLY A 135 7.90 36.01 32.48
C GLY A 135 6.41 35.64 32.56
N GLU A 136 5.51 36.52 32.15
CA GLU A 136 4.06 36.27 32.18
C GLU A 136 3.64 35.44 30.96
N PRO A 137 2.73 34.46 31.12
CA PRO A 137 2.31 33.59 30.03
C PRO A 137 1.50 34.36 28.98
N VAL A 138 1.88 34.19 27.72
CA VAL A 138 1.21 34.72 26.53
C VAL A 138 0.77 33.53 25.69
N ILE A 139 -0.53 33.43 25.41
CA ILE A 139 -1.06 32.31 24.62
C ILE A 139 -0.43 32.27 23.24
N TYR A 140 0.14 31.12 22.92
CA TYR A 140 0.66 30.79 21.61
C TYR A 140 -0.36 29.99 20.80
N ASN A 141 -0.92 28.92 21.38
CA ASN A 141 -2.01 28.14 20.77
C ASN A 141 -3.28 28.23 21.62
N GLN A 142 -4.38 28.67 21.00
CA GLN A 142 -5.69 28.84 21.64
C GLN A 142 -6.53 27.55 21.66
N ASN A 143 -6.15 26.56 20.87
CA ASN A 143 -6.91 25.32 20.74
C ASN A 143 -6.88 24.54 22.05
N SER A 144 -8.07 24.08 22.46
CA SER A 144 -8.24 23.16 23.57
C SER A 144 -9.44 22.26 23.31
N ASN A 145 -9.22 20.95 23.25
CA ASN A 145 -10.29 19.97 23.03
C ASN A 145 -9.85 18.55 23.42
N VAL A 146 -10.85 17.72 23.70
CA VAL A 146 -10.72 16.27 23.87
C VAL A 146 -11.49 15.59 22.76
N HIS A 147 -10.91 14.53 22.23
CA HIS A 147 -11.44 13.71 21.16
C HIS A 147 -11.37 12.22 21.55
N GLU A 148 -12.47 11.52 21.31
CA GLU A 148 -12.60 10.08 21.54
C GLU A 148 -13.09 9.42 20.26
N ASP A 149 -12.44 8.34 19.85
CA ASP A 149 -12.87 7.48 18.75
C ASP A 149 -12.89 6.01 19.17
N GLU A 150 -13.91 5.27 18.71
CA GLU A 150 -13.89 3.82 18.67
C GLU A 150 -14.01 3.32 17.22
N PHE A 151 -13.12 2.41 16.88
CA PHE A 151 -13.13 1.65 15.63
C PHE A 151 -13.22 0.17 15.96
N LYS A 152 -14.22 -0.52 15.40
CA LYS A 152 -14.42 -1.94 15.62
C LYS A 152 -14.71 -2.71 14.34
N ASP A 153 -13.81 -3.61 14.00
CA ASP A 153 -13.96 -4.58 12.91
C ASP A 153 -14.23 -5.98 13.48
N ASN A 154 -15.32 -6.61 13.05
CA ASN A 154 -15.59 -8.01 13.26
C ASN A 154 -15.48 -8.74 11.93
N TYR A 155 -14.55 -9.67 11.83
CA TYR A 155 -14.28 -10.44 10.61
C TYR A 155 -14.55 -11.92 10.85
N LEU A 156 -15.43 -12.50 10.04
CA LEU A 156 -15.75 -13.93 10.03
C LEU A 156 -15.18 -14.54 8.74
N ASN A 157 -14.57 -15.72 8.86
CA ASN A 157 -14.21 -16.57 7.73
C ASN A 157 -14.61 -18.02 8.06
N PHE A 158 -15.47 -18.60 7.25
CA PHE A 158 -15.89 -19.99 7.36
C PHE A 158 -15.44 -20.76 6.12
N GLN A 159 -14.87 -21.95 6.32
CA GLN A 159 -14.42 -22.83 5.26
C GLN A 159 -14.89 -24.25 5.52
N LEU A 160 -15.43 -24.89 4.49
CA LEU A 160 -15.79 -26.30 4.48
C LEU A 160 -15.22 -26.91 3.21
N TYR A 161 -14.27 -27.82 3.35
CA TYR A 161 -13.67 -28.47 2.19
C TYR A 161 -13.30 -29.91 2.48
N THR A 162 -13.15 -30.69 1.43
CA THR A 162 -12.73 -32.07 1.53
C THR A 162 -11.66 -32.37 0.50
N GLU A 163 -10.75 -33.25 0.88
CA GLU A 163 -9.65 -33.72 0.03
C GLU A 163 -9.57 -35.24 0.02
N TYR A 164 -9.11 -35.78 -1.09
CA TYR A 164 -8.90 -37.22 -1.27
C TYR A 164 -7.58 -37.49 -1.98
N ASN A 165 -6.77 -38.35 -1.37
CA ASN A 165 -5.50 -38.81 -1.93
C ASN A 165 -5.63 -40.24 -2.45
N LYS A 166 -5.24 -40.46 -3.71
CA LYS A 166 -5.27 -41.78 -4.34
C LYS A 166 -4.01 -42.04 -5.17
N SER A 167 -3.34 -43.14 -4.86
CA SER A 167 -2.27 -43.69 -5.69
C SER A 167 -2.77 -44.93 -6.45
N ILE A 168 -2.44 -45.02 -7.74
CA ILE A 168 -2.77 -46.14 -8.63
C ILE A 168 -1.47 -46.65 -9.27
N ALA A 169 -1.23 -47.96 -9.17
CA ALA A 169 -0.05 -48.64 -9.71
C ALA A 169 1.29 -47.97 -9.34
N GLU A 170 1.35 -47.34 -8.16
CA GLU A 170 2.52 -46.62 -7.59
C GLU A 170 3.06 -45.44 -8.41
N LYS A 171 2.57 -45.26 -9.65
CA LYS A 171 3.03 -44.23 -10.58
C LYS A 171 2.05 -43.09 -10.74
N HIS A 172 0.75 -43.33 -10.59
CA HIS A 172 -0.27 -42.30 -10.75
C HIS A 172 -0.71 -41.83 -9.36
N ASN A 173 -0.41 -40.58 -9.02
CA ASN A 173 -0.80 -39.98 -7.76
C ASN A 173 -1.79 -38.84 -8.02
N PHE A 174 -2.96 -38.93 -7.41
CA PHE A 174 -4.02 -37.94 -7.49
C PHE A 174 -4.25 -37.33 -6.11
N HIS A 175 -4.36 -36.01 -6.07
CA HIS A 175 -4.91 -35.28 -4.93
C HIS A 175 -6.02 -34.40 -5.43
N ILE A 176 -7.24 -34.65 -4.97
CA ILE A 176 -8.45 -33.94 -5.39
C ILE A 176 -9.02 -33.23 -4.17
N MET A 177 -9.37 -31.96 -4.33
CA MET A 177 -9.96 -31.14 -3.28
C MET A 177 -11.15 -30.34 -3.84
N GLY A 178 -12.17 -30.16 -3.02
CA GLY A 178 -13.32 -29.30 -3.32
C GLY A 178 -13.91 -28.71 -2.05
N GLY A 179 -14.39 -27.47 -2.13
CA GLY A 179 -14.90 -26.80 -0.95
C GLY A 179 -15.63 -25.48 -1.20
N PHE A 180 -16.08 -24.91 -0.09
CA PHE A 180 -16.78 -23.64 0.02
C PHE A 180 -16.09 -22.76 1.04
N GLN A 181 -16.05 -21.46 0.78
CA GLN A 181 -15.56 -20.44 1.68
C GLN A 181 -16.53 -19.26 1.69
N CYS A 182 -16.75 -18.66 2.87
CA CYS A 182 -17.37 -17.35 2.97
C CYS A 182 -16.65 -16.46 3.96
N GLU A 183 -16.71 -15.15 3.70
CA GLU A 183 -16.14 -14.13 4.55
C GLU A 183 -17.14 -13.00 4.78
N GLN A 184 -17.03 -12.36 5.93
CA GLN A 184 -17.79 -11.18 6.26
C GLN A 184 -16.96 -10.24 7.11
N LEU A 185 -16.95 -8.97 6.76
CA LEU A 185 -16.45 -7.90 7.62
C LEU A 185 -17.62 -7.01 8.03
N ARG A 186 -17.72 -6.69 9.33
CA ARG A 186 -18.62 -5.66 9.87
C ARG A 186 -17.81 -4.63 10.63
N ARG A 187 -17.88 -3.39 10.18
CA ARG A 187 -17.22 -2.24 10.76
C ARG A 187 -18.20 -1.34 11.48
N THR A 188 -17.84 -0.89 12.67
CA THR A 188 -18.51 0.20 13.38
C THR A 188 -17.47 1.25 13.74
N GLU A 189 -17.78 2.50 13.45
CA GLU A 189 -16.96 3.66 13.77
C GLU A 189 -17.88 4.66 14.47
N PHE A 190 -17.39 5.27 15.54
CA PHE A 190 -18.01 6.45 16.11
C PHE A 190 -16.97 7.24 16.88
N GLY A 191 -17.22 8.54 17.01
CA GLY A 191 -16.34 9.41 17.76
C GLY A 191 -16.99 10.75 18.04
N LEU A 192 -16.34 11.50 18.92
CA LEU A 192 -16.75 12.84 19.28
C LEU A 192 -15.55 13.72 19.59
N GLN A 193 -15.75 15.03 19.52
CA GLN A 193 -14.80 16.02 20.02
C GLN A 193 -15.55 17.13 20.74
N ARG A 194 -15.04 17.55 21.91
CA ARG A 194 -15.58 18.68 22.67
C ARG A 194 -14.47 19.64 23.11
N ASN A 195 -14.73 20.93 22.97
CA ASN A 195 -13.75 22.00 23.21
C ASN A 195 -13.77 22.51 24.65
N GLY A 196 -12.64 23.08 25.07
CA GLY A 196 -12.52 23.86 26.30
C GLY A 196 -12.26 23.01 27.53
N ILE A 197 -11.09 22.36 27.59
CA ILE A 197 -10.60 21.61 28.75
C ILE A 197 -10.54 22.53 29.97
N ILE A 198 -11.15 22.10 31.08
CA ILE A 198 -11.23 22.85 32.34
C ILE A 198 -9.98 22.57 33.19
N ASP A 199 -9.54 21.32 33.24
CA ASP A 199 -8.36 20.85 33.99
C ASP A 199 -7.32 20.25 33.01
N PRO A 200 -6.23 20.96 32.69
CA PRO A 200 -5.18 20.47 31.79
C PRO A 200 -4.47 19.18 32.25
N GLU A 201 -4.56 18.81 33.53
CA GLU A 201 -4.00 17.54 34.03
C GLU A 201 -4.96 16.35 33.80
N LYS A 202 -6.23 16.63 33.47
CA LYS A 202 -7.30 15.65 33.25
C LYS A 202 -8.11 15.99 32.01
N SER A 203 -7.53 15.69 30.86
CA SER A 203 -8.18 15.80 29.57
C SER A 203 -9.25 14.71 29.43
N GLU A 204 -10.47 14.99 29.87
CA GLU A 204 -11.61 14.09 29.66
C GLU A 204 -12.78 14.88 29.05
N VAL A 205 -13.60 14.22 28.24
CA VAL A 205 -14.74 14.89 27.54
C VAL A 205 -15.67 15.60 28.52
N ASP A 206 -15.96 14.97 29.67
CA ASP A 206 -16.83 15.53 30.71
C ASP A 206 -16.16 16.71 31.46
N LEU A 207 -14.83 16.80 31.41
CA LEU A 207 -14.04 17.91 31.97
C LEU A 207 -13.80 19.03 30.95
N THR A 208 -14.71 19.17 29.99
CA THR A 208 -14.75 20.29 29.05
C THR A 208 -15.98 21.17 29.27
N ASN A 209 -15.84 22.48 29.02
CA ASN A 209 -16.92 23.45 29.16
C ASN A 209 -17.69 23.70 27.84
N GLY A 210 -17.20 23.20 26.70
CA GLY A 210 -17.82 23.40 25.39
C GLY A 210 -17.66 24.81 24.84
N LEU A 211 -16.72 25.60 25.36
CA LEU A 211 -16.48 26.98 24.95
C LEU A 211 -15.17 27.12 24.16
N SER A 212 -15.15 28.09 23.24
CA SER A 212 -13.92 28.57 22.62
C SER A 212 -13.05 29.33 23.62
N TYR A 213 -11.83 29.69 23.22
CA TYR A 213 -10.99 30.58 24.03
C TYR A 213 -11.67 31.92 24.36
N GLN A 214 -12.55 32.42 23.48
CA GLN A 214 -13.29 33.67 23.64
C GLN A 214 -14.60 33.49 24.45
N GLY A 215 -14.87 32.30 24.99
CA GLY A 215 -16.10 32.03 25.73
C GLY A 215 -17.34 31.78 24.86
N VAL A 216 -17.15 31.61 23.54
CA VAL A 216 -18.25 31.33 22.61
C VAL A 216 -18.57 29.84 22.63
N ALA A 217 -19.84 29.47 22.77
CA ALA A 217 -20.25 28.07 22.74
C ALA A 217 -19.90 27.41 21.39
N ILE A 218 -19.28 26.22 21.47
CA ILE A 218 -18.92 25.37 20.33
C ILE A 218 -19.76 24.09 20.42
N THR A 219 -20.54 23.82 19.38
CA THR A 219 -21.23 22.54 19.23
C THR A 219 -20.22 21.40 19.12
N PRO A 220 -20.35 20.32 19.93
CA PRO A 220 -19.49 19.16 19.81
C PRO A 220 -19.48 18.58 18.39
N ASN A 221 -18.31 18.16 17.92
CA ASN A 221 -18.23 17.36 16.69
C ASN A 221 -18.60 15.91 17.04
N VAL A 222 -19.44 15.27 16.24
CA VAL A 222 -19.78 13.86 16.38
C VAL A 222 -19.71 13.18 15.03
N ASN A 223 -19.28 11.92 15.01
CA ASN A 223 -19.24 11.10 13.82
C ASN A 223 -19.70 9.66 14.13
N GLY A 224 -20.17 8.97 13.10
CA GLY A 224 -20.59 7.58 13.21
C GLY A 224 -20.79 6.93 11.84
N ALA A 225 -20.34 5.69 11.70
CA ALA A 225 -20.50 4.91 10.48
C ALA A 225 -20.65 3.41 10.78
N ARG A 226 -21.38 2.72 9.91
CA ARG A 226 -21.49 1.26 9.90
C ARG A 226 -21.31 0.77 8.48
N ASN A 227 -20.32 -0.10 8.28
CA ASN A 227 -20.01 -0.64 6.97
C ASN A 227 -19.97 -2.18 7.05
N GLN A 228 -20.33 -2.86 5.97
CA GLN A 228 -20.25 -4.31 5.88
C GLN A 228 -19.84 -4.73 4.46
N TRP A 229 -19.16 -5.85 4.31
CA TRP A 229 -19.09 -6.56 3.03
C TRP A 229 -19.04 -8.07 3.29
N GLN A 230 -19.40 -8.84 2.25
CA GLN A 230 -19.40 -10.29 2.29
C GLN A 230 -18.85 -10.87 0.99
N THR A 231 -18.14 -11.98 1.09
CA THR A 231 -17.76 -12.82 -0.05
C THR A 231 -18.18 -14.26 0.19
N ALA A 232 -18.43 -14.98 -0.90
CA ALA A 232 -18.71 -16.40 -0.89
C ALA A 232 -18.07 -17.03 -2.12
N GLY A 233 -17.56 -18.25 -2.01
CA GLY A 233 -16.81 -18.86 -3.09
C GLY A 233 -16.83 -20.37 -3.03
N PHE A 234 -16.89 -20.99 -4.21
CA PHE A 234 -16.71 -22.42 -4.38
C PHE A 234 -15.38 -22.65 -5.07
N PHE A 235 -14.62 -23.64 -4.62
CA PHE A 235 -13.32 -23.94 -5.17
C PHE A 235 -13.08 -25.43 -5.34
N GLY A 236 -12.25 -25.76 -6.31
CA GLY A 236 -11.77 -27.11 -6.54
C GLY A 236 -10.33 -27.12 -7.05
N ARG A 237 -9.59 -28.15 -6.67
CA ARG A 237 -8.21 -28.40 -7.10
C ARG A 237 -8.03 -29.87 -7.44
N ILE A 238 -7.35 -30.15 -8.54
CA ILE A 238 -6.92 -31.49 -8.94
C ILE A 238 -5.43 -31.43 -9.21
N ASN A 239 -4.66 -32.19 -8.43
CA ASN A 239 -3.25 -32.45 -8.68
C ASN A 239 -3.09 -33.85 -9.24
N TYR A 240 -2.26 -33.97 -10.27
CA TYR A 240 -1.87 -35.23 -10.87
C TYR A 240 -0.35 -35.27 -10.99
N ASN A 241 0.23 -36.37 -10.50
CA ASN A 241 1.65 -36.65 -10.62
C ASN A 241 1.80 -38.05 -11.23
N TYR A 242 2.44 -38.11 -12.41
CA TYR A 242 2.84 -39.36 -13.04
C TYR A 242 4.34 -39.60 -12.86
N ALA A 243 4.66 -40.65 -12.10
CA ALA A 243 6.00 -41.18 -11.88
C ALA A 243 7.04 -40.11 -11.46
N GLU A 244 6.57 -39.06 -10.79
CA GLU A 244 7.36 -37.89 -10.38
C GLU A 244 7.99 -37.12 -11.55
N ARG A 245 7.47 -37.31 -12.76
CA ARG A 245 7.98 -36.70 -14.00
C ARG A 245 7.05 -35.65 -14.56
N TYR A 246 5.79 -36.02 -14.77
CA TYR A 246 4.76 -35.13 -15.31
C TYR A 246 3.82 -34.74 -14.18
N LEU A 247 3.79 -33.45 -13.91
CA LEU A 247 2.98 -32.82 -12.89
C LEU A 247 1.94 -31.97 -13.59
N ALA A 248 0.68 -32.10 -13.20
CA ALA A 248 -0.40 -31.24 -13.66
C ALA A 248 -1.24 -30.81 -12.46
N GLU A 249 -1.60 -29.54 -12.43
CA GLU A 249 -2.48 -28.96 -11.42
C GLU A 249 -3.57 -28.15 -12.14
N LEU A 250 -4.83 -28.41 -11.81
CA LEU A 250 -5.98 -27.63 -12.25
C LEU A 250 -6.67 -27.04 -11.02
N ASN A 251 -6.94 -25.75 -11.05
CA ASN A 251 -7.71 -25.03 -10.05
C ASN A 251 -8.89 -24.32 -10.70
N LEU A 252 -10.03 -24.35 -10.03
CA LEU A 252 -11.21 -23.58 -10.39
C LEU A 252 -11.75 -22.88 -9.14
N ARG A 253 -12.05 -21.60 -9.27
CA ARG A 253 -12.73 -20.82 -8.23
C ARG A 253 -13.90 -20.04 -8.82
N TYR A 254 -15.09 -20.19 -8.24
CA TYR A 254 -16.25 -19.37 -8.55
C TYR A 254 -16.56 -18.52 -7.33
N ASP A 255 -16.13 -17.25 -7.35
CA ASP A 255 -16.19 -16.34 -6.20
C ASP A 255 -17.19 -15.21 -6.47
N GLY A 256 -17.90 -14.84 -5.41
CA GLY A 256 -18.91 -13.79 -5.34
C GLY A 256 -18.58 -12.74 -4.28
N THR A 257 -18.92 -11.48 -4.55
CA THR A 257 -18.76 -10.37 -3.59
C THR A 257 -20.02 -9.52 -3.52
N SER A 258 -20.39 -9.08 -2.31
CA SER A 258 -21.55 -8.23 -2.07
C SER A 258 -21.38 -6.80 -2.61
N LYS A 259 -20.16 -6.39 -2.98
CA LYS A 259 -19.83 -5.01 -3.39
C LYS A 259 -20.37 -4.65 -4.78
N PHE A 260 -20.63 -5.64 -5.63
CA PHE A 260 -21.18 -5.46 -6.97
C PHE A 260 -22.68 -5.76 -6.98
N ARG A 261 -23.37 -5.30 -8.03
CA ARG A 261 -24.80 -5.60 -8.23
C ARG A 261 -25.01 -7.08 -8.50
N SER A 262 -26.21 -7.58 -8.21
CA SER A 262 -26.55 -9.01 -8.20
C SER A 262 -26.16 -9.77 -9.48
N ASP A 263 -26.23 -9.13 -10.65
CA ASP A 263 -25.88 -9.72 -11.95
C ASP A 263 -24.36 -9.68 -12.26
N LYS A 264 -23.55 -9.05 -11.40
CA LYS A 264 -22.09 -8.88 -11.52
C LYS A 264 -21.31 -9.42 -10.31
N MET A 265 -21.98 -9.98 -9.30
CA MET A 265 -21.36 -10.43 -8.06
C MET A 265 -20.37 -11.57 -8.30
N TRP A 266 -20.72 -12.53 -9.15
CA TRP A 266 -20.00 -13.80 -9.29
C TRP A 266 -19.13 -13.87 -10.55
N LYS A 267 -17.94 -14.47 -10.42
CA LYS A 267 -17.04 -14.71 -11.55
C LYS A 267 -16.22 -15.98 -11.36
N LEU A 268 -15.91 -16.67 -12.46
CA LEU A 268 -15.08 -17.87 -12.50
C LEU A 268 -13.61 -17.51 -12.79
N PHE A 269 -12.71 -18.09 -12.02
CA PHE A 269 -11.27 -17.88 -12.04
C PHE A 269 -10.54 -19.23 -12.18
N PRO A 270 -10.19 -19.63 -13.41
CA PRO A 270 -9.44 -20.86 -13.65
C PRO A 270 -7.93 -20.66 -13.51
N SER A 271 -7.22 -21.71 -13.14
CA SER A 271 -5.77 -21.80 -13.25
C SER A 271 -5.32 -23.21 -13.57
N ILE A 272 -4.28 -23.33 -14.39
CA ILE A 272 -3.63 -24.58 -14.75
C ILE A 272 -2.11 -24.43 -14.62
N SER A 273 -1.45 -25.44 -14.09
CA SER A 273 0.01 -25.54 -14.09
C SER A 273 0.45 -26.91 -14.58
N LEU A 274 1.52 -26.93 -15.36
CA LEU A 274 2.18 -28.11 -15.88
C LEU A 274 3.66 -28.06 -15.46
N GLY A 275 4.18 -29.17 -14.98
CA GLY A 275 5.57 -29.35 -14.62
C GLY A 275 6.15 -30.60 -15.25
N TRP A 276 7.34 -30.49 -15.84
CA TRP A 276 8.08 -31.62 -16.39
C TRP A 276 9.47 -31.70 -15.76
N ARG A 277 9.72 -32.74 -14.97
CA ARG A 277 11.04 -33.04 -14.41
C ARG A 277 11.87 -33.81 -15.43
N ILE A 278 12.52 -33.07 -16.32
CA ILE A 278 13.37 -33.59 -17.40
C ILE A 278 14.50 -34.45 -16.84
N SER A 279 15.06 -34.10 -15.67
CA SER A 279 16.13 -34.86 -15.02
C SER A 279 15.75 -36.29 -14.60
N GLU A 280 14.46 -36.61 -14.50
CA GLU A 280 13.98 -37.96 -14.20
C GLU A 280 13.70 -38.80 -15.46
N GLU A 281 13.93 -38.25 -16.65
CA GLU A 281 13.83 -38.99 -17.89
C GLU A 281 14.97 -39.99 -18.06
N ASN A 282 14.68 -41.11 -18.72
CA ASN A 282 15.67 -42.17 -18.93
C ASN A 282 16.91 -41.69 -19.70
N PHE A 283 16.72 -40.75 -20.65
CA PHE A 283 17.82 -40.20 -21.45
C PHE A 283 18.73 -39.23 -20.66
N MET A 284 18.26 -38.71 -19.51
CA MET A 284 19.05 -37.81 -18.65
C MET A 284 19.80 -38.56 -17.54
N LYS A 285 19.65 -39.88 -17.41
CA LYS A 285 20.29 -40.66 -16.33
C LYS A 285 21.80 -40.44 -16.24
N ASN A 286 22.48 -40.32 -17.38
CA ASN A 286 23.93 -40.11 -17.44
C ASN A 286 24.39 -38.69 -17.06
N THR A 287 23.44 -37.77 -16.81
CA THR A 287 23.76 -36.39 -16.43
C THR A 287 23.71 -36.16 -14.92
N LYS A 288 23.22 -37.11 -14.13
CA LYS A 288 22.96 -36.95 -12.69
C LYS A 288 24.19 -36.51 -11.87
N ASP A 289 25.39 -36.87 -12.31
CA ASP A 289 26.64 -36.52 -11.64
C ASP A 289 26.93 -35.01 -11.64
N TRP A 290 26.52 -34.30 -12.70
CA TRP A 290 26.75 -32.86 -12.84
C TRP A 290 25.45 -32.05 -12.83
N LEU A 291 24.35 -32.59 -13.35
CA LEU A 291 22.99 -32.02 -13.37
C LEU A 291 22.05 -32.85 -12.49
N SER A 292 21.83 -32.39 -11.27
CA SER A 292 21.02 -33.07 -10.25
C SER A 292 19.52 -32.88 -10.44
N ASN A 293 19.09 -31.73 -10.97
CA ASN A 293 17.68 -31.44 -11.22
C ASN A 293 17.52 -30.53 -12.44
N LEU A 294 16.51 -30.81 -13.25
CA LEU A 294 16.07 -29.95 -14.34
C LEU A 294 14.56 -30.09 -14.48
N LYS A 295 13.84 -28.98 -14.24
CA LYS A 295 12.38 -28.95 -14.28
C LYS A 295 11.90 -27.74 -15.07
N LEU A 296 11.06 -27.99 -16.07
CA LEU A 296 10.32 -26.96 -16.79
C LEU A 296 8.93 -26.80 -16.16
N ARG A 297 8.52 -25.55 -15.90
CA ARG A 297 7.21 -25.17 -15.39
C ARG A 297 6.50 -24.27 -16.39
N LEU A 298 5.22 -24.53 -16.61
CA LEU A 298 4.31 -23.67 -17.36
C LEU A 298 3.07 -23.43 -16.49
N SER A 299 2.58 -22.20 -16.44
CA SER A 299 1.32 -21.93 -15.75
C SER A 299 0.53 -20.81 -16.40
N TYR A 300 -0.78 -20.94 -16.28
CA TYR A 300 -1.76 -19.91 -16.57
C TYR A 300 -2.71 -19.81 -15.38
N GLY A 301 -3.07 -18.59 -15.00
CA GLY A 301 -4.05 -18.38 -13.94
C GLY A 301 -4.79 -17.06 -14.10
N SER A 302 -6.06 -17.06 -13.73
CA SER A 302 -6.89 -15.87 -13.63
C SER A 302 -7.26 -15.66 -12.17
N LEU A 303 -7.16 -14.42 -11.68
CA LEU A 303 -7.53 -14.04 -10.32
C LEU A 303 -8.43 -12.80 -10.34
N GLY A 304 -9.39 -12.75 -9.43
CA GLY A 304 -10.29 -11.62 -9.26
C GLY A 304 -9.80 -10.62 -8.23
N ASN A 305 -9.86 -9.34 -8.55
CA ASN A 305 -9.70 -8.26 -7.58
C ASN A 305 -11.03 -7.50 -7.44
N GLN A 306 -11.50 -7.39 -6.20
CA GLN A 306 -12.73 -6.68 -5.82
C GLN A 306 -12.45 -5.47 -4.92
N ASN A 307 -11.19 -5.14 -4.69
CA ASN A 307 -10.83 -4.02 -3.84
C ASN A 307 -11.17 -2.71 -4.55
N ILE A 308 -12.01 -1.91 -3.90
CA ILE A 308 -12.49 -0.61 -4.36
C ILE A 308 -12.56 0.31 -3.15
N ASP A 309 -12.31 1.62 -3.37
CA ASP A 309 -12.17 2.59 -2.28
C ASP A 309 -13.44 2.75 -1.44
N ASN A 310 -14.62 2.60 -2.07
CA ASN A 310 -15.91 2.56 -1.38
C ASN A 310 -16.63 1.25 -1.73
N TRP A 311 -17.03 0.49 -0.70
CA TRP A 311 -17.56 -0.87 -0.85
C TRP A 311 -18.87 -0.97 -1.63
N TYR A 312 -19.63 0.13 -1.79
CA TYR A 312 -20.92 0.12 -2.47
C TYR A 312 -21.07 1.27 -3.49
N GLN A 313 -20.01 1.55 -4.26
CA GLN A 313 -19.97 2.61 -5.29
C GLN A 313 -21.02 2.46 -6.42
N THR A 314 -21.70 1.31 -6.51
CA THR A 314 -22.77 1.07 -7.50
C THR A 314 -24.15 1.56 -7.05
N TYR A 315 -24.26 2.04 -5.80
CA TYR A 315 -25.49 2.57 -5.20
C TYR A 315 -25.37 4.08 -5.01
N GLN A 316 -26.42 4.81 -5.37
CA GLN A 316 -26.48 6.25 -5.08
C GLN A 316 -26.72 6.46 -3.59
N THR A 317 -25.99 7.40 -3.01
CA THR A 317 -26.14 7.80 -1.60
C THR A 317 -26.40 9.29 -1.54
N ILE A 318 -27.32 9.69 -0.65
CA ILE A 318 -27.64 11.10 -0.40
C ILE A 318 -26.96 11.50 0.91
N ALA A 319 -26.15 12.56 0.87
CA ALA A 319 -25.50 13.10 2.04
C ALA A 319 -26.36 14.18 2.69
N TYR A 320 -26.67 14.01 3.97
CA TYR A 320 -27.28 15.06 4.80
C TYR A 320 -26.20 15.67 5.68
N ARG A 321 -26.18 17.00 5.76
CA ARG A 321 -25.24 17.74 6.60
C ARG A 321 -26.02 18.70 7.49
N ALA A 322 -25.75 18.63 8.79
CA ALA A 322 -26.41 19.48 9.77
C ALA A 322 -25.69 20.82 9.89
N PHE A 323 -26.44 21.93 9.96
CA PHE A 323 -25.90 23.28 10.21
C PHE A 323 -24.79 23.76 9.25
N THR A 324 -24.81 23.31 7.99
CA THR A 324 -23.80 23.68 6.96
C THR A 324 -24.31 24.64 5.91
N GLY A 325 -25.56 25.12 6.03
CA GLY A 325 -26.13 26.11 5.11
C GLY A 325 -25.35 27.42 5.10
N TYR A 326 -25.29 28.06 3.93
CA TYR A 326 -24.65 29.36 3.74
C TYR A 326 -25.52 30.54 4.21
N TRP A 327 -26.83 30.32 4.42
CA TRP A 327 -27.74 31.31 4.97
C TRP A 327 -28.24 30.88 6.35
N LEU A 328 -28.57 31.86 7.18
CA LEU A 328 -29.16 31.65 8.49
C LEU A 328 -30.68 31.64 8.40
N GLN A 329 -31.32 30.72 9.10
CA GLN A 329 -32.74 30.75 9.40
C GLN A 329 -32.89 30.80 10.92
N ASN A 330 -33.56 31.83 11.44
CA ASN A 330 -33.69 32.08 12.88
C ASN A 330 -32.34 32.11 13.63
N GLY A 331 -31.32 32.70 13.02
CA GLY A 331 -29.97 32.81 13.61
C GLY A 331 -29.16 31.51 13.61
N GLN A 332 -29.66 30.42 13.01
CA GLN A 332 -28.96 29.14 12.90
C GLN A 332 -28.70 28.78 11.44
N LYS A 333 -27.58 28.11 11.17
CA LYS A 333 -27.31 27.57 9.83
C LYS A 333 -28.30 26.45 9.53
N THR A 334 -28.78 26.37 8.30
CA THR A 334 -29.71 25.32 7.88
C THR A 334 -29.00 23.99 7.66
N ASN A 335 -29.77 22.89 7.71
CA ASN A 335 -29.31 21.60 7.22
C ASN A 335 -29.31 21.62 5.68
N THR A 336 -28.33 20.97 5.07
CA THR A 336 -28.19 20.91 3.62
C THR A 336 -28.08 19.47 3.13
N THR A 337 -28.52 19.26 1.90
CA THR A 337 -28.26 18.04 1.13
C THR A 337 -27.96 18.44 -0.31
N SER A 338 -27.41 17.51 -1.10
CA SER A 338 -27.08 17.73 -2.51
C SER A 338 -27.58 16.56 -3.36
N ALA A 339 -27.83 16.81 -4.64
CA ALA A 339 -28.09 15.73 -5.59
C ALA A 339 -26.95 14.69 -5.55
N PRO A 340 -27.26 13.39 -5.53
CA PRO A 340 -26.24 12.35 -5.49
C PRO A 340 -25.45 12.32 -6.80
N GLY A 341 -24.18 11.90 -6.72
CA GLY A 341 -23.37 11.65 -7.90
C GLY A 341 -23.91 10.51 -8.78
N LEU A 342 -23.37 10.42 -10.00
CA LEU A 342 -23.64 9.28 -10.87
C LEU A 342 -22.96 8.02 -10.33
N VAL A 343 -23.57 6.88 -10.61
CA VAL A 343 -23.02 5.55 -10.29
C VAL A 343 -23.06 4.66 -11.53
N SER A 344 -22.11 3.74 -11.64
CA SER A 344 -22.12 2.73 -12.70
C SER A 344 -22.75 1.45 -12.18
N SER A 345 -23.84 1.01 -12.80
CA SER A 345 -24.43 -0.31 -12.54
C SER A 345 -23.62 -1.46 -13.16
N LEU A 346 -22.66 -1.14 -14.04
CA LEU A 346 -21.87 -2.11 -14.81
C LEU A 346 -20.54 -2.48 -14.14
N LEU A 347 -20.20 -1.83 -13.01
CA LEU A 347 -18.96 -2.11 -12.28
C LEU A 347 -18.91 -3.59 -11.85
N THR A 348 -17.79 -4.24 -12.14
CA THR A 348 -17.52 -5.65 -11.86
C THR A 348 -16.05 -5.88 -11.49
N TRP A 349 -15.65 -7.13 -11.37
CA TRP A 349 -14.31 -7.58 -11.01
C TRP A 349 -13.22 -7.05 -11.96
N GLU A 350 -12.14 -6.55 -11.38
CA GLU A 350 -10.84 -6.50 -12.04
C GLU A 350 -10.30 -7.94 -12.16
N THR A 351 -9.64 -8.28 -13.26
CA THR A 351 -9.16 -9.63 -13.53
C THR A 351 -7.69 -9.61 -13.89
N VAL A 352 -6.90 -10.36 -13.14
CA VAL A 352 -5.47 -10.51 -13.35
C VAL A 352 -5.21 -11.86 -13.97
N GLU A 353 -4.80 -11.87 -15.23
CA GLU A 353 -4.38 -13.07 -15.95
C GLU A 353 -2.86 -13.15 -15.97
N SER A 354 -2.30 -14.23 -15.44
CA SER A 354 -0.86 -14.46 -15.38
C SER A 354 -0.49 -15.67 -16.23
N TYR A 355 0.53 -15.50 -17.06
CA TYR A 355 1.21 -16.56 -17.80
C TYR A 355 2.64 -16.61 -17.30
N ASN A 356 3.14 -17.78 -16.96
CA ASN A 356 4.51 -17.95 -16.48
C ASN A 356 5.16 -19.17 -17.12
N VAL A 357 6.42 -19.00 -17.49
CA VAL A 357 7.35 -20.07 -17.88
C VAL A 357 8.52 -20.03 -16.93
N GLY A 358 8.76 -21.13 -16.22
CA GLY A 358 9.81 -21.27 -15.22
C GLY A 358 10.75 -22.42 -15.55
N LEU A 359 12.03 -22.24 -15.27
CA LEU A 359 13.05 -23.28 -15.36
C LEU A 359 13.75 -23.40 -14.01
N ASP A 360 13.62 -24.55 -13.36
CA ASP A 360 14.35 -24.87 -12.13
C ASP A 360 15.51 -25.82 -12.47
N PHE A 361 16.68 -25.56 -11.92
CA PHE A 361 17.87 -26.37 -12.15
C PHE A 361 18.70 -26.56 -10.89
N GLY A 362 19.40 -27.68 -10.82
CA GLY A 362 20.34 -28.01 -9.75
C GLY A 362 21.54 -28.74 -10.33
N PHE A 363 22.74 -28.33 -9.93
CA PHE A 363 24.01 -28.89 -10.36
C PHE A 363 24.84 -29.34 -9.17
N PHE A 364 25.77 -30.28 -9.41
CA PHE A 364 26.79 -30.72 -8.45
C PHE A 364 26.19 -31.16 -7.10
N ASN A 365 25.23 -32.09 -7.14
CA ASN A 365 24.47 -32.55 -5.98
C ASN A 365 23.72 -31.41 -5.27
N ASN A 366 23.10 -30.53 -6.06
CA ASN A 366 22.39 -29.34 -5.61
C ASN A 366 23.24 -28.35 -4.78
N ARG A 367 24.56 -28.37 -4.93
CA ARG A 367 25.41 -27.29 -4.39
C ARG A 367 25.11 -25.98 -5.09
N LEU A 368 24.91 -26.01 -6.41
CA LEU A 368 24.39 -24.88 -7.17
C LEU A 368 22.94 -25.15 -7.55
N THR A 369 22.01 -24.35 -7.05
CA THR A 369 20.60 -24.40 -7.47
C THR A 369 20.18 -23.06 -8.03
N GLY A 370 19.22 -23.06 -8.93
CA GLY A 370 18.62 -21.83 -9.39
C GLY A 370 17.27 -22.02 -10.03
N SER A 371 16.60 -20.89 -10.22
CA SER A 371 15.35 -20.78 -10.94
C SER A 371 15.37 -19.54 -11.81
N PHE A 372 14.82 -19.65 -13.01
CA PHE A 372 14.54 -18.52 -13.87
C PHE A 372 13.06 -18.56 -14.26
N ASP A 373 12.34 -17.48 -14.00
CA ASP A 373 10.93 -17.33 -14.32
C ASP A 373 10.76 -16.14 -15.27
N TYR A 374 10.01 -16.32 -16.36
CA TYR A 374 9.50 -15.24 -17.20
C TYR A 374 7.99 -15.21 -17.11
N PHE A 375 7.42 -14.04 -16.84
CA PHE A 375 5.98 -13.89 -16.67
C PHE A 375 5.41 -12.73 -17.48
N VAL A 376 4.15 -12.92 -17.87
CA VAL A 376 3.28 -11.90 -18.44
C VAL A 376 2.02 -11.82 -17.59
N ARG A 377 1.76 -10.66 -17.02
CA ARG A 377 0.56 -10.38 -16.24
C ARG A 377 -0.29 -9.34 -16.94
N ASN A 378 -1.50 -9.70 -17.33
CA ASN A 378 -2.49 -8.78 -17.87
C ASN A 378 -3.50 -8.43 -16.76
N THR A 379 -3.50 -7.19 -16.29
CA THR A 379 -4.54 -6.68 -15.40
C THR A 379 -5.61 -6.05 -16.27
N LYS A 380 -6.76 -6.71 -16.38
CA LYS A 380 -7.90 -6.27 -17.19
C LYS A 380 -8.99 -5.71 -16.30
N ASN A 381 -9.76 -4.77 -16.83
CA ASN A 381 -10.94 -4.21 -16.17
C ASN A 381 -10.61 -3.59 -14.81
N MET A 382 -9.45 -2.94 -14.69
CA MET A 382 -9.11 -2.19 -13.48
C MET A 382 -10.10 -1.03 -13.31
N VAL A 383 -10.49 -0.80 -12.06
CA VAL A 383 -11.46 0.22 -11.70
C VAL A 383 -10.83 1.59 -11.89
N GLY A 384 -11.52 2.47 -12.63
CA GLY A 384 -11.10 3.83 -12.88
C GLY A 384 -12.30 4.74 -13.16
N LYS A 385 -12.07 6.05 -13.30
CA LYS A 385 -13.14 6.99 -13.66
C LYS A 385 -13.66 6.70 -15.06
N ALA A 386 -14.97 6.62 -15.26
CA ALA A 386 -15.58 6.48 -16.58
C ALA A 386 -15.15 7.61 -17.53
N PRO A 387 -15.29 7.44 -18.86
CA PRO A 387 -14.96 8.50 -19.82
C PRO A 387 -15.64 9.81 -19.46
N GLU A 388 -14.89 10.90 -19.55
CA GLU A 388 -15.36 12.26 -19.26
C GLU A 388 -16.65 12.59 -20.01
N LEU A 389 -17.58 13.23 -19.31
CA LEU A 389 -18.86 13.69 -19.83
C LEU A 389 -18.91 15.23 -19.79
N PRO A 390 -19.71 15.88 -20.65
CA PRO A 390 -19.80 17.34 -20.68
C PRO A 390 -20.11 17.95 -19.31
N SER A 391 -19.44 19.06 -18.98
CA SER A 391 -19.58 19.76 -17.70
C SER A 391 -21.01 20.25 -17.39
N ILE A 392 -21.84 20.44 -18.43
CA ILE A 392 -23.26 20.80 -18.29
C ILE A 392 -24.09 19.77 -17.50
N LEU A 393 -23.58 18.53 -17.36
CA LEU A 393 -24.17 17.50 -16.53
C LEU A 393 -24.15 17.87 -15.02
N GLY A 394 -23.27 18.80 -14.62
CA GLY A 394 -23.22 19.34 -13.25
C GLY A 394 -22.74 18.35 -12.18
N THR A 395 -22.21 17.19 -12.59
CA THR A 395 -21.72 16.15 -11.68
C THR A 395 -20.58 15.36 -12.32
N GLY A 396 -19.73 14.76 -11.49
CA GLY A 396 -18.61 13.95 -11.94
C GLY A 396 -19.06 12.61 -12.54
N VAL A 397 -18.22 12.07 -13.42
CA VAL A 397 -18.42 10.74 -14.00
C VAL A 397 -18.26 9.64 -12.94
N PRO A 398 -19.03 8.53 -13.01
CA PRO A 398 -18.90 7.44 -12.06
C PRO A 398 -17.59 6.67 -12.26
N VAL A 399 -17.25 5.80 -11.31
CA VAL A 399 -16.21 4.79 -11.53
C VAL A 399 -16.75 3.60 -12.33
N THR A 400 -15.91 3.00 -13.17
CA THR A 400 -16.23 1.83 -14.00
C THR A 400 -14.96 1.02 -14.33
N ASN A 401 -15.10 -0.15 -14.94
CA ASN A 401 -13.97 -0.94 -15.42
C ASN A 401 -13.46 -0.43 -16.77
N ASN A 402 -12.46 0.44 -16.77
CA ASN A 402 -11.99 1.09 -18.01
C ASN A 402 -10.48 1.09 -18.23
N THR A 403 -9.70 0.48 -17.33
CA THR A 403 -8.24 0.50 -17.44
C THR A 403 -7.71 -0.92 -17.59
N ASP A 404 -6.83 -1.14 -18.58
CA ASP A 404 -6.09 -2.40 -18.71
C ASP A 404 -4.58 -2.11 -18.74
N LEU A 405 -3.83 -2.97 -18.08
CA LEU A 405 -2.37 -2.94 -17.97
C LEU A 405 -1.78 -4.29 -18.39
N ARG A 406 -0.55 -4.27 -18.90
CA ARG A 406 0.27 -5.45 -19.12
C ARG A 406 1.65 -5.28 -18.50
N THR A 407 1.98 -6.15 -17.56
CA THR A 407 3.30 -6.24 -16.95
C THR A 407 4.03 -7.43 -17.54
N ASN A 408 5.23 -7.21 -18.06
CA ASN A 408 6.15 -8.30 -18.40
C ASN A 408 7.33 -8.21 -17.45
N GLY A 409 7.82 -9.35 -16.98
CA GLY A 409 8.97 -9.40 -16.09
C GLY A 409 9.63 -10.75 -16.05
N TRP A 410 10.80 -10.77 -15.42
CA TRP A 410 11.56 -11.99 -15.17
C TRP A 410 12.20 -11.94 -13.79
N GLU A 411 12.44 -13.12 -13.25
CA GLU A 411 13.06 -13.33 -11.95
C GLU A 411 14.14 -14.42 -12.08
N LEU A 412 15.30 -14.15 -11.52
CA LEU A 412 16.42 -15.08 -11.44
C LEU A 412 16.80 -15.26 -9.98
N GLN A 413 16.90 -16.50 -9.53
CA GLN A 413 17.52 -16.86 -8.27
C GLN A 413 18.64 -17.86 -8.52
N LEU A 414 19.80 -17.60 -7.92
CA LEU A 414 20.94 -18.50 -7.90
C LEU A 414 21.36 -18.71 -6.44
N SER A 415 21.65 -19.94 -6.07
CA SER A 415 22.08 -20.28 -4.72
C SER A 415 23.21 -21.27 -4.77
N TRP A 416 24.32 -20.94 -4.12
CA TRP A 416 25.43 -21.83 -3.87
C TRP A 416 25.44 -22.20 -2.39
N ASN A 417 25.47 -23.48 -2.06
CA ASN A 417 25.65 -23.97 -0.69
C ASN A 417 26.69 -25.07 -0.68
N ASP A 418 27.64 -24.98 0.24
CA ASP A 418 28.74 -25.93 0.31
C ASP A 418 29.23 -26.16 1.73
N GLN A 419 29.92 -27.28 1.92
CA GLN A 419 30.59 -27.61 3.17
C GLN A 419 32.02 -28.06 2.87
N LEU A 420 32.98 -27.28 3.36
CA LEU A 420 34.39 -27.59 3.20
C LEU A 420 34.84 -28.67 4.18
N ALA A 421 35.92 -29.38 3.84
CA ALA A 421 36.47 -30.46 4.66
C ALA A 421 36.92 -30.01 6.08
N ASN A 422 37.22 -28.71 6.25
CA ASN A 422 37.56 -28.12 7.55
C ASN A 422 36.33 -27.84 8.45
N GLY A 423 35.13 -28.21 8.00
CA GLY A 423 33.86 -28.03 8.69
C GLY A 423 33.21 -26.65 8.49
N LEU A 424 33.75 -25.78 7.63
CA LEU A 424 33.10 -24.52 7.26
C LEU A 424 31.92 -24.80 6.33
N HIS A 425 30.71 -24.48 6.76
CA HIS A 425 29.55 -24.40 5.89
C HIS A 425 29.38 -22.96 5.43
N TYR A 426 29.13 -22.75 4.14
CA TYR A 426 28.86 -21.42 3.60
C TYR A 426 27.82 -21.48 2.48
N GLY A 427 27.08 -20.39 2.36
CA GLY A 427 26.03 -20.22 1.37
C GLY A 427 26.00 -18.81 0.81
N VAL A 428 25.71 -18.71 -0.48
CA VAL A 428 25.51 -17.45 -1.19
C VAL A 428 24.24 -17.59 -2.01
N THR A 429 23.24 -16.77 -1.72
CA THR A 429 22.02 -16.68 -2.53
C THR A 429 21.93 -15.31 -3.17
N PHE A 430 21.86 -15.27 -4.49
CA PHE A 430 21.62 -14.07 -5.28
C PHE A 430 20.23 -14.12 -5.91
N ASN A 431 19.49 -13.02 -5.81
CA ASN A 431 18.25 -12.83 -6.54
C ASN A 431 18.32 -11.53 -7.36
N LEU A 432 17.69 -11.55 -8.54
CA LEU A 432 17.57 -10.41 -9.44
C LEU A 432 16.25 -10.49 -10.19
N SER A 433 15.51 -9.39 -10.23
CA SER A 433 14.26 -9.32 -11.00
C SER A 433 14.10 -7.98 -11.70
N ASP A 434 13.44 -7.99 -12.86
CA ASP A 434 13.05 -6.78 -13.58
C ASP A 434 11.63 -6.95 -14.11
N SER A 435 10.83 -5.88 -14.04
CA SER A 435 9.51 -5.87 -14.64
C SER A 435 9.13 -4.48 -15.12
N ARG A 436 8.28 -4.41 -16.15
CA ARG A 436 7.74 -3.16 -16.66
C ARG A 436 6.27 -3.30 -17.01
N THR A 437 5.50 -2.29 -16.63
CA THR A 437 4.05 -2.23 -16.84
C THR A 437 3.68 -1.19 -17.89
N LYS A 438 2.95 -1.64 -18.90
CA LYS A 438 2.46 -0.84 -20.03
C LYS A 438 0.95 -0.67 -19.94
N ILE A 439 0.44 0.53 -20.21
CA ILE A 439 -1.00 0.75 -20.34
C ILE A 439 -1.46 0.17 -21.68
N THR A 440 -2.45 -0.72 -21.67
CA THR A 440 -2.99 -1.38 -22.88
C THR A 440 -4.38 -0.86 -23.26
N ARG A 441 -5.14 -0.32 -22.29
CA ARG A 441 -6.41 0.39 -22.53
C ARG A 441 -6.61 1.46 -21.45
N TYR A 442 -6.93 2.68 -21.89
CA TYR A 442 -7.43 3.75 -21.02
C TYR A 442 -8.19 4.77 -21.88
N PRO A 443 -9.53 4.70 -21.96
CA PRO A 443 -10.32 5.58 -22.81
C PRO A 443 -10.54 6.97 -22.19
N ASN A 444 -10.29 7.14 -20.89
CA ASN A 444 -10.51 8.39 -20.17
C ASN A 444 -9.32 9.38 -20.32
N ASN A 445 -8.79 9.47 -21.54
CA ASN A 445 -7.76 10.44 -21.94
C ASN A 445 -7.90 10.74 -23.45
N PRO A 446 -9.03 11.32 -23.89
CA PRO A 446 -9.30 11.52 -25.33
C PRO A 446 -8.30 12.48 -26.00
N THR A 447 -7.71 13.41 -25.24
CA THR A 447 -6.69 14.34 -25.71
C THR A 447 -5.27 13.76 -25.69
N ASN A 448 -5.09 12.53 -25.17
CA ASN A 448 -3.78 11.95 -24.89
C ASN A 448 -2.87 12.89 -24.08
N SER A 449 -3.43 13.53 -23.05
CA SER A 449 -2.67 14.30 -22.06
C SER A 449 -1.57 13.44 -21.44
N ILE A 450 -0.36 14.00 -21.36
CA ILE A 450 0.83 13.35 -20.79
C ILE A 450 0.80 13.26 -19.25
N ASP A 451 -0.15 13.96 -18.62
CA ASP A 451 -0.32 13.99 -17.15
C ASP A 451 -1.18 12.82 -16.63
N THR A 452 -1.64 11.94 -17.52
CA THR A 452 -2.42 10.75 -17.16
C THR A 452 -2.07 9.53 -18.02
N TYR A 453 -2.78 8.43 -17.84
CA TYR A 453 -2.53 7.19 -18.57
C TYR A 453 -2.75 7.37 -20.08
N ILE A 454 -1.79 6.91 -20.87
CA ILE A 454 -1.87 6.88 -22.33
C ILE A 454 -1.67 5.44 -22.79
N LYS A 455 -2.60 4.94 -23.61
CA LYS A 455 -2.49 3.61 -24.23
C LYS A 455 -1.16 3.51 -24.98
N GLY A 456 -0.41 2.45 -24.73
CA GLY A 456 0.84 2.18 -25.40
C GLY A 456 2.08 2.77 -24.73
N ARG A 457 1.93 3.50 -23.62
CA ARG A 457 3.06 4.03 -22.83
C ARG A 457 3.26 3.24 -21.54
N TYR A 458 4.41 3.43 -20.90
CA TYR A 458 4.67 2.81 -19.59
C TYR A 458 4.01 3.65 -18.49
N ILE A 459 3.59 3.00 -17.40
CA ILE A 459 3.18 3.74 -16.21
C ILE A 459 4.39 4.48 -15.64
N ASN A 460 4.14 5.54 -14.86
CA ASN A 460 5.16 6.26 -14.11
C ASN A 460 6.26 6.90 -14.98
N GLU A 461 5.96 7.21 -16.25
CA GLU A 461 6.83 8.06 -17.07
C GLU A 461 6.91 9.46 -16.46
N ILE A 462 8.12 9.99 -16.38
CA ILE A 462 8.40 11.33 -15.87
C ILE A 462 8.61 12.22 -17.09
N TRP A 463 7.73 13.18 -17.28
CA TRP A 463 7.84 14.20 -18.31
C TRP A 463 8.46 15.47 -17.74
N GLY A 464 9.42 16.04 -18.45
CA GLY A 464 10.08 17.27 -18.03
C GLY A 464 10.91 17.87 -19.16
N TYR A 465 11.33 19.11 -18.95
CA TYR A 465 12.27 19.78 -19.84
C TYR A 465 13.67 19.16 -19.74
N THR A 466 14.47 19.36 -20.77
CA THR A 466 15.92 19.18 -20.70
C THR A 466 16.68 20.48 -20.81
N THR A 467 17.93 20.44 -20.38
CA THR A 467 18.75 21.64 -20.18
C THR A 467 20.06 21.52 -20.94
N LYS A 468 20.56 22.62 -21.48
CA LYS A 468 21.95 22.75 -21.98
C LYS A 468 22.96 23.03 -20.85
N GLY A 469 22.46 23.19 -19.62
CA GLY A 469 23.26 23.44 -18.42
C GLY A 469 22.83 24.72 -17.71
N ILE A 470 23.70 25.21 -16.83
CA ILE A 470 23.57 26.50 -16.16
C ILE A 470 24.48 27.50 -16.88
N ALA A 471 23.99 28.70 -17.19
CA ALA A 471 24.80 29.74 -17.81
C ALA A 471 25.89 30.20 -16.85
N LYS A 472 27.16 30.16 -17.28
CA LYS A 472 28.31 30.56 -16.46
C LYS A 472 28.55 32.06 -16.50
N SER A 473 28.04 32.74 -17.52
CA SER A 473 28.13 34.19 -17.67
C SER A 473 26.89 34.75 -18.38
N ASN A 474 26.73 36.08 -18.33
CA ASN A 474 25.62 36.75 -19.00
C ASN A 474 25.75 36.65 -20.53
N GLU A 475 26.97 36.59 -21.06
CA GLU A 475 27.21 36.40 -22.49
C GLU A 475 26.71 35.04 -22.97
N GLU A 476 26.92 33.99 -22.17
CA GLU A 476 26.43 32.64 -22.49
C GLU A 476 24.89 32.59 -22.48
N MET A 477 24.26 33.18 -21.46
CA MET A 477 22.80 33.28 -21.40
C MET A 477 22.24 34.11 -22.57
N ASN A 478 22.84 35.26 -22.88
CA ASN A 478 22.42 36.11 -23.99
C ASN A 478 22.58 35.40 -25.35
N ALA A 479 23.66 34.64 -25.53
CA ALA A 479 23.86 33.83 -26.73
C ALA A 479 22.77 32.75 -26.86
N HIS A 480 22.40 32.08 -25.76
CA HIS A 480 21.28 31.15 -25.74
C HIS A 480 19.95 31.84 -26.11
N LEU A 481 19.61 32.93 -25.41
CA LEU A 481 18.37 33.71 -25.63
C LEU A 481 18.27 34.34 -27.02
N SER A 482 19.40 34.57 -27.69
CA SER A 482 19.42 35.03 -29.09
C SER A 482 18.90 34.00 -30.09
N THR A 483 18.89 32.72 -29.68
CA THR A 483 18.48 31.59 -30.52
C THR A 483 17.19 30.92 -30.06
N THR A 484 16.81 31.12 -28.80
CA THR A 484 15.75 30.38 -28.12
C THR A 484 15.05 31.27 -27.09
N ASP A 485 13.72 31.36 -27.14
CA ASP A 485 12.90 32.10 -26.19
C ASP A 485 12.43 31.17 -25.06
N GLN A 486 12.88 31.40 -23.82
CA GLN A 486 12.41 30.68 -22.62
C GLN A 486 11.54 31.54 -21.69
N SER A 487 10.87 32.56 -22.25
CA SER A 487 10.02 33.49 -21.48
C SER A 487 8.76 32.87 -20.88
N THR A 488 8.29 31.72 -21.40
CA THR A 488 7.11 31.02 -20.87
C THR A 488 7.36 30.39 -19.51
N ILE A 489 8.62 30.03 -19.21
CA ILE A 489 9.04 29.42 -17.95
C ILE A 489 9.33 30.49 -16.89
N GLY A 490 9.83 31.66 -17.31
CA GLY A 490 10.30 32.69 -16.40
C GLY A 490 10.88 33.90 -17.15
N SER A 491 11.38 34.87 -16.40
CA SER A 491 11.92 36.12 -16.94
C SER A 491 13.20 36.54 -16.22
N ASN A 492 13.90 37.55 -16.75
CA ASN A 492 15.15 38.08 -16.18
C ASN A 492 16.26 37.05 -16.04
N TRP A 493 16.42 36.21 -17.06
CA TRP A 493 17.44 35.17 -17.13
C TRP A 493 18.86 35.77 -17.21
N THR A 494 19.75 35.33 -16.31
CA THR A 494 21.12 35.80 -16.18
C THR A 494 22.12 34.65 -15.93
N ALA A 495 23.39 34.98 -15.71
CA ALA A 495 24.38 34.01 -15.24
C ALA A 495 23.92 33.34 -13.94
N GLY A 496 24.04 32.01 -13.87
CA GLY A 496 23.55 31.18 -12.77
C GLY A 496 22.19 30.54 -13.02
N ASP A 497 21.46 30.96 -14.06
CA ASP A 497 20.18 30.36 -14.42
C ASP A 497 20.30 29.21 -15.43
N ILE A 498 19.25 28.40 -15.48
CA ILE A 498 19.16 27.23 -16.37
C ILE A 498 18.88 27.68 -17.82
N MET A 499 19.65 27.14 -18.75
CA MET A 499 19.39 27.24 -20.18
C MET A 499 18.64 25.99 -20.65
N TYR A 500 17.42 26.15 -21.13
CA TYR A 500 16.59 25.03 -21.56
C TYR A 500 16.90 24.60 -23.00
N GLU A 501 16.72 23.32 -23.30
CA GLU A 501 16.92 22.78 -24.64
C GLU A 501 15.63 22.89 -25.44
N ASP A 502 15.67 23.63 -26.56
CA ASP A 502 14.64 23.61 -27.59
C ASP A 502 14.73 22.27 -28.35
N THR A 503 13.74 21.42 -28.14
CA THR A 503 13.74 20.03 -28.64
C THR A 503 12.97 19.90 -29.96
N ASN A 504 12.09 20.83 -30.29
CA ASN A 504 11.26 20.81 -31.49
C ASN A 504 11.75 21.79 -32.58
N ASN A 505 12.75 22.62 -32.26
CA ASN A 505 13.38 23.66 -33.10
C ASN A 505 12.43 24.79 -33.54
N ASP A 506 11.39 25.09 -32.75
CA ASP A 506 10.48 26.21 -33.00
C ASP A 506 10.96 27.54 -32.37
N LYS A 507 12.12 27.50 -31.70
CA LYS A 507 12.78 28.59 -30.97
C LYS A 507 12.04 29.06 -29.73
N GLN A 508 11.06 28.31 -29.22
CA GLN A 508 10.25 28.67 -28.05
C GLN A 508 10.21 27.52 -27.06
N ILE A 509 10.80 27.70 -25.88
CA ILE A 509 10.67 26.73 -24.80
C ILE A 509 9.26 26.83 -24.22
N ASN A 510 8.49 25.74 -24.28
CA ASN A 510 7.14 25.67 -23.71
C ASN A 510 6.69 24.22 -23.44
N ASP A 511 5.54 24.02 -22.78
CA ASP A 511 4.97 22.70 -22.53
C ASP A 511 3.78 22.34 -23.45
N GLY A 512 3.54 23.17 -24.47
CA GLY A 512 2.46 23.01 -25.45
C GLY A 512 1.08 22.83 -24.80
N ALA A 513 0.22 22.04 -25.44
CA ALA A 513 -1.03 21.58 -24.85
C ALA A 513 -0.88 20.42 -23.85
N ARG A 514 0.37 20.03 -23.52
CA ARG A 514 0.69 18.87 -22.66
C ARG A 514 0.03 17.57 -23.12
N THR A 515 -0.01 17.35 -24.43
CA THR A 515 -0.53 16.14 -25.08
C THR A 515 0.58 15.40 -25.81
N ILE A 516 0.36 14.13 -26.12
CA ILE A 516 1.35 13.34 -26.87
C ILE A 516 1.75 13.95 -28.23
N THR A 517 0.84 14.71 -28.86
CA THR A 517 1.06 15.35 -30.17
C THR A 517 1.50 16.80 -30.05
N ASP A 518 1.34 17.41 -28.88
CA ASP A 518 1.64 18.81 -28.60
C ASP A 518 2.02 18.94 -27.12
N HIS A 519 3.30 18.72 -26.83
CA HIS A 519 3.90 18.79 -25.49
C HIS A 519 5.05 19.80 -25.41
N GLY A 520 5.17 20.68 -26.42
CA GLY A 520 6.31 21.58 -26.58
C GLY A 520 7.63 20.83 -26.41
N ASP A 521 8.45 21.30 -25.48
CA ASP A 521 9.80 20.80 -25.19
C ASP A 521 9.89 19.74 -24.11
N LEU A 522 8.73 19.25 -23.63
CA LEU A 522 8.72 18.16 -22.68
C LEU A 522 9.11 16.85 -23.35
N LYS A 523 9.95 16.07 -22.66
CA LYS A 523 10.24 14.69 -23.05
C LYS A 523 10.17 13.75 -21.85
N VAL A 524 10.09 12.46 -22.13
CA VAL A 524 10.23 11.45 -21.06
C VAL A 524 11.69 11.46 -20.59
N ILE A 525 11.95 12.12 -19.46
CA ILE A 525 13.28 12.24 -18.87
C ILE A 525 13.61 11.10 -17.88
N GLY A 526 12.61 10.29 -17.52
CA GLY A 526 12.81 9.17 -16.62
C GLY A 526 11.57 8.31 -16.43
N ASN A 527 11.68 7.28 -15.60
CA ASN A 527 10.56 6.48 -15.14
C ASN A 527 10.74 6.09 -13.66
N SER A 528 9.71 6.35 -12.83
CA SER A 528 9.82 6.12 -11.39
C SER A 528 9.56 4.69 -10.93
N THR A 529 9.34 3.76 -11.87
CA THR A 529 9.26 2.33 -11.61
C THR A 529 10.64 1.76 -11.26
N PRO A 530 10.83 1.16 -10.06
CA PRO A 530 12.05 0.44 -9.72
C PRO A 530 12.31 -0.71 -10.69
N ARG A 531 13.55 -0.81 -11.16
CA ARG A 531 14.03 -1.81 -12.12
C ARG A 531 15.27 -2.50 -11.57
N PHE A 532 15.46 -3.76 -11.95
CA PHE A 532 16.58 -4.59 -11.49
C PHE A 532 16.69 -4.60 -9.95
N LEU A 533 15.63 -5.09 -9.32
CA LEU A 533 15.61 -5.33 -7.87
C LEU A 533 16.53 -6.51 -7.60
N TRP A 534 17.43 -6.38 -6.62
CA TRP A 534 18.39 -7.42 -6.32
C TRP A 534 18.57 -7.62 -4.82
N GLY A 535 19.02 -8.81 -4.45
CA GLY A 535 19.45 -9.12 -3.11
C GLY A 535 20.53 -10.20 -3.07
N ILE A 536 21.41 -10.11 -2.08
CA ILE A 536 22.44 -11.10 -1.78
C ILE A 536 22.30 -11.49 -0.31
N ASP A 537 22.09 -12.77 -0.06
CA ASP A 537 22.16 -13.38 1.27
C ASP A 537 23.43 -14.22 1.37
N LEU A 538 24.30 -13.87 2.32
CA LEU A 538 25.51 -14.59 2.64
C LEU A 538 25.33 -15.23 4.01
N ASN A 539 25.61 -16.52 4.11
CA ASN A 539 25.65 -17.21 5.39
C ASN A 539 26.92 -18.05 5.50
N ALA A 540 27.47 -18.14 6.70
CA ALA A 540 28.57 -19.04 6.99
C ALA A 540 28.47 -19.51 8.44
N SER A 541 28.81 -20.78 8.69
CA SER A 541 28.93 -21.32 10.03
C SER A 541 30.16 -22.21 10.16
N TRP A 542 30.86 -22.08 11.28
CA TRP A 542 32.08 -22.84 11.56
C TRP A 542 32.26 -23.02 13.06
N LYS A 543 32.29 -24.26 13.51
CA LYS A 543 32.63 -24.64 14.91
C LYS A 543 31.86 -23.85 15.98
N GLY A 544 30.55 -23.64 15.78
CA GLY A 544 29.68 -22.94 16.74
C GLY A 544 29.61 -21.43 16.57
N PHE A 545 30.36 -20.85 15.62
CA PHE A 545 30.19 -19.46 15.19
C PHE A 545 29.37 -19.42 13.90
N ASP A 546 28.48 -18.44 13.79
CA ASP A 546 27.75 -18.16 12.56
C ASP A 546 27.77 -16.66 12.24
N ILE A 547 27.72 -16.36 10.94
CA ILE A 547 27.52 -15.02 10.41
C ILE A 547 26.50 -15.08 9.29
N ARG A 548 25.62 -14.08 9.26
CA ARG A 548 24.72 -13.83 8.15
C ARG A 548 24.77 -12.36 7.77
N ALA A 549 24.96 -12.08 6.49
CA ALA A 549 24.93 -10.75 5.92
C ALA A 549 23.90 -10.69 4.78
N PHE A 550 23.05 -9.67 4.79
CA PHE A 550 22.02 -9.48 3.78
C PHE A 550 22.15 -8.09 3.15
N PHE A 551 22.19 -8.06 1.82
CA PHE A 551 22.25 -6.86 1.01
C PHE A 551 21.05 -6.84 0.07
N GLN A 552 20.43 -5.68 -0.13
CA GLN A 552 19.35 -5.49 -1.09
C GLN A 552 19.44 -4.12 -1.73
N GLY A 553 18.91 -3.98 -2.95
CA GLY A 553 18.89 -2.69 -3.62
C GLY A 553 18.06 -2.64 -4.89
N VAL A 554 18.04 -1.45 -5.48
CA VAL A 554 17.42 -1.15 -6.77
C VAL A 554 18.52 -0.63 -7.68
N MET A 555 18.85 -1.32 -8.78
CA MET A 555 19.95 -0.86 -9.65
C MET A 555 19.54 0.29 -10.57
N LYS A 556 18.24 0.40 -10.90
CA LYS A 556 17.74 1.49 -11.76
C LYS A 556 16.39 1.99 -11.29
N ARG A 557 16.32 3.28 -10.99
CA ARG A 557 15.08 3.99 -10.72
C ARG A 557 15.33 5.47 -10.91
N ASP A 558 14.51 6.13 -11.72
CA ASP A 558 14.49 7.59 -11.76
C ASP A 558 13.53 8.09 -10.68
N ALA A 559 13.77 9.24 -10.09
CA ALA A 559 12.88 9.81 -9.09
C ALA A 559 12.70 11.30 -9.39
N TRP A 560 11.44 11.73 -9.47
CA TRP A 560 11.14 13.16 -9.46
C TRP A 560 11.26 13.65 -8.02
N LEU A 561 12.32 14.41 -7.74
CA LEU A 561 12.54 15.03 -6.45
C LEU A 561 11.66 16.28 -6.37
N GLY A 562 10.39 16.11 -6.00
CA GLY A 562 9.47 17.23 -5.79
C GLY A 562 9.87 18.11 -4.61
N GLY A 563 9.37 19.36 -4.58
CA GLY A 563 9.59 20.31 -3.49
C GLY A 563 8.58 20.21 -2.32
N SER A 564 9.04 20.59 -1.13
CA SER A 564 8.34 20.90 0.14
C SER A 564 7.46 19.84 0.83
N TRP A 565 7.13 18.70 0.21
CA TRP A 565 6.21 17.72 0.83
C TRP A 565 6.57 16.25 0.60
N GLY A 566 7.69 15.97 -0.08
CA GLY A 566 8.21 14.63 -0.30
C GLY A 566 9.25 14.23 0.76
N SER A 567 9.31 12.94 1.10
CA SER A 567 10.24 12.34 2.08
C SER A 567 11.75 12.48 1.77
N LEU A 568 12.13 13.32 0.79
CA LEU A 568 13.49 13.48 0.27
C LEU A 568 14.05 14.91 0.48
N GLU A 569 13.34 15.80 1.21
CA GLU A 569 13.91 17.07 1.73
C GLU A 569 15.26 16.84 2.44
N TYR A 570 15.43 15.67 3.04
CA TYR A 570 16.60 15.26 3.82
C TYR A 570 17.85 14.93 3.01
N TYR A 571 17.75 14.69 1.70
CA TYR A 571 18.92 14.29 0.91
C TYR A 571 19.79 15.45 0.44
N PHE A 572 19.20 16.62 0.19
CA PHE A 572 19.93 17.78 -0.35
C PHE A 572 19.49 19.15 0.20
N GLY A 573 18.59 19.21 1.19
CA GLY A 573 18.25 20.46 1.89
C GLY A 573 17.52 21.52 1.06
N ALA A 574 17.05 21.19 -0.15
CA ALA A 574 16.31 22.12 -0.99
C ALA A 574 14.80 22.02 -0.71
N THR A 575 14.24 23.07 -0.09
CA THR A 575 12.80 23.30 -0.04
C THR A 575 12.41 24.41 -1.01
N ASN A 576 11.25 24.28 -1.64
CA ASN A 576 10.71 25.35 -2.48
C ASN A 576 10.19 26.48 -1.57
N SER A 577 11.09 27.32 -1.06
CA SER A 577 10.74 28.65 -0.56
C SER A 577 10.79 29.60 -1.76
N GLY A 578 9.82 29.42 -2.64
CA GLY A 578 9.56 30.25 -3.80
C GLY A 578 8.11 30.71 -3.74
N GLU A 579 7.79 31.49 -2.71
CA GLU A 579 7.00 32.73 -2.72
C GLU A 579 7.42 33.57 -1.51
#